data_AF-A0A7S0U0F4-F1
#
_entry.id   AF-A0A7S0U0F4-F1
#
_cell.length_a   1.000
_cell.length_b   1.000
_cell.length_c   1.000
_cell.angle_alpha   90.00
_cell.angle_beta   90.00
_cell.angle_gamma   90.00
#
_symmetry.space_group_name_H-M   'P 1'
#
loop_
_entity.id
_entity.type
_entity.pdbx_description
1 polymer ?
#
loop_
_entity_poly.entity_id
_entity_poly.type
_entity_poly.pdbx_seq_one_letter_code
_entity_poly.pdbx_strand_id
1 'polypeptide(L)'
;RDGVLPADTDGFRVINGENDGLGGLVVDRYGNTLVAKFYTSAWLVWIETLTHALVDTMGAERVVMLMSRQMQKLPPSVLMGYSHGCILHGPPLPDGVLTFVECGITFECDPIRGQKTGFFLDQRENRMRVEK
;
A
#
# COMPACT_ATOMS: atom_id res chain seq x y z
N ARG A 1 17.36 -0.29 2.56
CA ARG A 1 16.85 0.07 3.91
C ARG A 1 17.44 -0.87 4.97
N ASP A 2 18.61 -1.44 4.70
CA ASP A 2 19.26 -2.38 5.61
C ASP A 2 19.69 -1.61 6.86
N GLY A 3 19.30 -2.11 8.03
CA GLY A 3 19.57 -1.49 9.33
C GLY A 3 18.49 -0.55 9.88
N VAL A 4 17.41 -0.24 9.14
CA VAL A 4 16.30 0.60 9.64
C VAL A 4 15.07 -0.22 10.02
N LEU A 5 14.84 -1.35 9.34
CA LEU A 5 13.75 -2.26 9.68
C LEU A 5 14.27 -3.32 10.67
N PRO A 6 13.47 -3.69 11.69
CA PRO A 6 13.75 -4.84 12.54
C PRO A 6 13.95 -6.11 11.70
N ALA A 7 14.70 -7.08 12.24
CA ALA A 7 14.80 -8.40 11.63
C ALA A 7 13.39 -8.99 11.39
N ASP A 8 13.25 -9.80 10.35
CA ASP A 8 12.01 -10.50 9.99
C ASP A 8 10.79 -9.56 9.88
N THR A 9 10.94 -8.49 9.11
CA THR A 9 9.86 -7.53 8.81
C THR A 9 9.73 -7.30 7.31
N ASP A 10 8.59 -7.70 6.74
CA ASP A 10 8.25 -7.49 5.32
C ASP A 10 7.02 -6.58 5.13
N GLY A 11 6.37 -6.17 6.22
CA GLY A 11 5.36 -5.12 6.22
C GLY A 11 5.94 -3.77 6.61
N PHE A 12 5.80 -2.72 5.80
CA PHE A 12 6.28 -1.36 6.14
C PHE A 12 5.82 -0.29 5.13
N ARG A 13 5.90 0.99 5.51
CA ARG A 13 5.64 2.11 4.60
C ARG A 13 6.78 2.33 3.62
N VAL A 14 6.51 2.25 2.32
CA VAL A 14 7.45 2.52 1.23
C VAL A 14 7.51 4.03 0.93
N ILE A 15 6.35 4.64 0.68
CA ILE A 15 6.19 6.06 0.35
C ILE A 15 5.22 6.71 1.35
N ASN A 16 5.61 7.85 1.92
CA ASN A 16 4.91 8.63 2.94
C ASN A 16 4.45 10.00 2.44
N GLY A 17 3.94 10.06 1.20
CA GLY A 17 3.33 11.26 0.65
C GLY A 17 4.31 12.41 0.45
N GLU A 18 3.88 13.57 0.91
CA GLU A 18 4.60 14.84 0.79
C GLU A 18 5.98 14.78 1.46
N ASN A 19 6.13 14.00 2.53
CA ASN A 19 7.41 13.85 3.23
C ASN A 19 8.50 13.19 2.37
N ASP A 20 8.09 12.41 1.35
CA ASP A 20 8.99 11.79 0.37
C ASP A 20 8.94 12.51 -0.99
N GLY A 21 8.33 13.70 -1.06
CA GLY A 21 8.18 14.49 -2.29
C GLY A 21 7.10 13.97 -3.26
N LEU A 22 6.33 12.96 -2.87
CA LEU A 22 5.31 12.31 -3.69
C LEU A 22 3.91 12.61 -3.13
N GLY A 23 3.54 13.90 -3.18
CA GLY A 23 2.30 14.41 -2.58
C GLY A 23 1.04 13.65 -3.03
N GLY A 24 0.16 13.35 -2.09
CA GLY A 24 -1.07 12.61 -2.35
C GLY A 24 -0.90 11.13 -2.73
N LEU A 25 0.28 10.54 -2.51
CA LEU A 25 0.54 9.11 -2.70
C LEU A 25 1.10 8.50 -1.41
N VAL A 26 0.47 7.42 -0.94
CA VAL A 26 1.03 6.56 0.11
C VAL A 26 1.19 5.17 -0.47
N VAL A 27 2.34 4.53 -0.23
CA VAL A 27 2.56 3.14 -0.61
C VAL A 27 3.02 2.37 0.61
N ASP A 28 2.27 1.35 0.97
CA ASP A 28 2.62 0.41 2.04
C ASP A 28 2.91 -0.97 1.43
N ARG A 29 3.90 -1.68 1.99
CA ARG A 29 4.23 -3.06 1.64
C ARG A 29 3.64 -4.01 2.68
N TYR A 30 3.12 -5.13 2.21
CA TYR A 30 2.68 -6.28 3.02
C TYR A 30 3.17 -7.55 2.31
N GLY A 31 4.25 -8.16 2.81
CA GLY A 31 4.89 -9.30 2.16
C GLY A 31 5.29 -8.98 0.72
N ASN A 32 4.69 -9.68 -0.25
CA ASN A 32 4.94 -9.49 -1.68
C ASN A 32 3.96 -8.52 -2.37
N THR A 33 3.06 -7.89 -1.61
CA THR A 33 2.06 -6.96 -2.15
C THR A 33 2.36 -5.53 -1.76
N LEU A 34 2.26 -4.61 -2.72
CA LEU A 34 2.21 -3.18 -2.47
C LEU A 34 0.75 -2.69 -2.51
N VAL A 35 0.39 -1.85 -1.56
CA VAL A 35 -0.90 -1.17 -1.51
C VAL A 35 -0.63 0.32 -1.72
N ALA A 36 -0.99 0.81 -2.90
CA ALA A 36 -0.81 2.19 -3.32
C ALA A 36 -2.12 2.97 -3.13
N LYS A 37 -2.14 3.88 -2.16
CA LYS A 37 -3.27 4.74 -1.85
C LYS A 37 -3.08 6.14 -2.43
N PHE A 38 -4.02 6.52 -3.28
CA PHE A 38 -4.06 7.81 -3.95
C PHE A 38 -5.07 8.75 -3.28
N TYR A 39 -4.63 9.96 -2.99
CA TYR A 39 -5.44 11.01 -2.38
C TYR A 39 -5.92 12.06 -3.39
N THR A 40 -5.33 12.09 -4.58
CA THR A 40 -5.63 13.02 -5.68
C THR A 40 -5.67 12.27 -7.01
N SER A 41 -6.48 12.75 -7.96
CA SER A 41 -6.54 12.23 -9.32
C SER A 41 -5.33 12.60 -10.18
N ALA A 42 -4.44 13.49 -9.71
CA ALA A 42 -3.25 13.92 -10.45
C ALA A 42 -2.31 12.74 -10.81
N TRP A 43 -2.36 11.66 -10.04
CA TRP A 43 -1.56 10.46 -10.28
C TRP A 43 -2.10 9.54 -11.38
N LEU A 44 -3.38 9.67 -11.76
CA LEU A 44 -4.03 8.72 -12.66
C LEU A 44 -3.35 8.61 -14.02
N VAL A 45 -2.86 9.73 -14.56
CA VAL A 45 -2.13 9.78 -15.83
C VAL A 45 -0.74 9.13 -15.76
N TRP A 46 -0.22 8.89 -14.55
CA TRP A 46 1.09 8.30 -14.29
C TRP A 46 1.00 6.88 -13.70
N ILE A 47 -0.20 6.30 -13.57
CA ILE A 47 -0.39 5.02 -12.87
C ILE A 47 0.45 3.91 -13.48
N GLU A 48 0.50 3.79 -14.81
CA GLU A 48 1.29 2.73 -15.46
C GLU A 48 2.78 2.87 -15.16
N THR A 49 3.33 4.07 -15.37
CA THR A 49 4.74 4.38 -15.07
C THR A 49 5.07 4.13 -13.60
N LEU A 50 4.21 4.60 -12.69
CA LEU A 50 4.37 4.38 -11.25
C LEU A 50 4.33 2.89 -10.90
N THR A 51 3.38 2.14 -11.45
CA THR A 51 3.21 0.72 -11.18
C THR A 51 4.45 -0.07 -11.63
N HIS A 52 4.96 0.21 -12.84
CA HIS A 52 6.18 -0.41 -13.35
C HIS A 52 7.37 -0.07 -12.45
N ALA A 53 7.57 1.21 -12.12
CA ALA A 53 8.65 1.63 -11.23
C ALA A 53 8.57 0.95 -9.85
N LEU A 54 7.38 0.85 -9.26
CA LEU A 54 7.18 0.16 -7.99
C LEU A 54 7.52 -1.33 -8.08
N VAL A 55 7.07 -2.02 -9.12
CA VAL A 55 7.36 -3.46 -9.33
C VAL A 55 8.85 -3.69 -9.52
N ASP A 56 9.49 -2.92 -10.40
CA ASP A 56 10.91 -3.08 -10.73
C ASP A 56 11.82 -2.77 -9.54
N THR A 57 11.50 -1.73 -8.75
CA THR A 57 12.34 -1.32 -7.62
C THR A 57 12.11 -2.14 -6.36
N MET A 58 10.88 -2.62 -6.14
CA MET A 58 10.51 -3.32 -4.91
C MET A 58 10.39 -4.83 -5.08
N GLY A 59 10.39 -5.36 -6.32
CA GLY A 59 10.19 -6.79 -6.58
C GLY A 59 8.84 -7.29 -6.03
N ALA A 60 7.78 -6.51 -6.23
CA ALA A 60 6.44 -6.85 -5.76
C ALA A 60 5.71 -7.75 -6.75
N GLU A 61 5.07 -8.82 -6.27
CA GLU A 61 4.23 -9.70 -7.08
C GLU A 61 2.90 -9.03 -7.44
N ARG A 62 2.41 -8.15 -6.57
CA ARG A 62 1.10 -7.51 -6.70
C ARG A 62 1.13 -6.04 -6.31
N VAL A 63 0.36 -5.22 -7.03
CA VAL A 63 0.08 -3.84 -6.66
C VAL A 63 -1.43 -3.61 -6.61
N VAL A 64 -1.95 -3.21 -5.46
CA VAL A 64 -3.37 -2.88 -5.24
C VAL A 64 -3.55 -1.37 -5.16
N MET A 65 -4.53 -0.85 -5.89
CA MET A 65 -4.91 0.56 -5.85
C MET A 65 -5.98 0.83 -4.81
N LEU A 66 -5.74 1.78 -3.92
CA LEU A 66 -6.78 2.37 -3.07
C LEU A 66 -6.96 3.85 -3.42
N MET A 67 -8.20 4.30 -3.30
CA MET A 67 -8.58 5.70 -3.50
C MET A 67 -9.09 6.30 -2.19
N SER A 68 -8.76 7.57 -1.92
CA SER A 68 -9.38 8.33 -0.84
C SER A 68 -10.89 8.45 -1.04
N ARG A 69 -11.64 8.69 0.04
CA ARG A 69 -13.11 8.87 -0.03
C ARG A 69 -13.52 10.03 -0.95
N GLN A 70 -12.69 11.06 -1.11
CA GLN A 70 -13.00 12.17 -2.01
C GLN A 70 -12.76 11.78 -3.46
N MET A 71 -11.68 11.06 -3.73
CA MET A 71 -11.37 10.57 -5.08
C MET A 71 -12.43 9.57 -5.57
N GLN A 72 -12.98 8.72 -4.69
CA GLN A 72 -14.07 7.79 -5.02
C GLN A 72 -15.37 8.49 -5.46
N LYS A 73 -15.56 9.78 -5.13
CA LYS A 73 -16.73 10.56 -5.56
C LYS A 73 -16.55 11.21 -6.92
N LEU A 74 -15.36 11.13 -7.51
CA LEU A 74 -15.09 11.71 -8.81
C LEU A 74 -15.86 10.97 -9.91
N PRO A 75 -16.25 11.66 -10.99
CA PRO A 75 -16.89 11.01 -12.13
C PRO A 75 -16.02 9.92 -12.75
N PRO A 76 -16.60 8.82 -13.28
CA PRO A 76 -15.84 7.75 -13.93
C PRO A 76 -14.94 8.23 -15.08
N SER A 77 -15.32 9.30 -15.79
CA SER A 77 -14.51 9.93 -16.84
C SER A 77 -13.20 10.50 -16.30
N VAL A 78 -13.18 11.00 -15.07
CA VAL A 78 -11.96 11.48 -14.40
C VAL A 78 -11.13 10.32 -13.88
N LEU A 79 -11.77 9.22 -13.45
CA LEU A 79 -11.10 8.04 -12.91
C LEU A 79 -10.43 7.16 -13.97
N MET A 80 -10.64 7.44 -15.25
CA MET A 80 -9.98 6.75 -16.37
C MET A 80 -10.17 5.22 -16.35
N GLY A 81 -11.30 4.74 -15.83
CA GLY A 81 -11.61 3.32 -15.72
C GLY A 81 -11.02 2.62 -14.48
N TYR A 82 -10.21 3.31 -13.67
CA TYR A 82 -9.74 2.78 -12.39
C TYR A 82 -10.83 2.83 -11.32
N SER A 83 -10.79 1.88 -10.41
CA SER A 83 -11.70 1.79 -9.27
C SER A 83 -10.95 1.51 -7.97
N HIS A 84 -11.58 1.84 -6.85
CA HIS A 84 -11.04 1.50 -5.54
C HIS A 84 -10.92 -0.02 -5.38
N GLY A 85 -9.74 -0.51 -5.00
CA GLY A 85 -9.45 -1.92 -4.80
C GLY A 85 -9.03 -2.67 -6.07
N CYS A 86 -8.91 -2.00 -7.23
CA CYS A 86 -8.44 -2.66 -8.45
C CYS A 86 -6.97 -3.08 -8.34
N ILE A 87 -6.62 -4.16 -9.05
CA ILE A 87 -5.25 -4.66 -9.15
C ILE A 87 -4.57 -3.96 -10.32
N LEU A 88 -3.49 -3.22 -10.03
CA LEU A 88 -2.68 -2.54 -11.05
C LEU A 88 -1.65 -3.48 -11.67
N HIS A 89 -1.17 -4.46 -10.89
CA HIS A 89 -0.21 -5.46 -11.33
C HIS A 89 -0.39 -6.75 -10.52
N GLY A 90 -0.13 -7.90 -11.16
CA GLY A 90 -0.14 -9.20 -10.52
C GLY A 90 -1.50 -9.89 -10.49
N PRO A 91 -1.56 -11.08 -9.86
CA PRO A 91 -2.80 -11.85 -9.76
C PRO A 91 -3.82 -11.16 -8.82
N PRO A 92 -5.11 -11.50 -8.94
CA PRO A 92 -6.13 -11.10 -7.97
C PRO A 92 -5.73 -11.42 -6.53
N LEU A 93 -6.29 -10.65 -5.59
CA LEU A 93 -6.08 -10.90 -4.17
C LEU A 93 -7.00 -12.06 -3.72
N PRO A 94 -6.47 -13.22 -3.30
CA PRO A 94 -7.29 -14.32 -2.80
C PRO A 94 -7.96 -13.89 -1.49
N ASP A 95 -9.28 -14.07 -1.40
CA ASP A 95 -10.11 -13.80 -0.22
C ASP A 95 -10.08 -12.35 0.34
N GLY A 96 -9.39 -11.44 -0.34
CA GLY A 96 -9.26 -10.03 0.07
C GLY A 96 -8.29 -9.80 1.23
N VAL A 97 -7.57 -10.82 1.69
CA VAL A 97 -6.68 -10.75 2.85
C VAL A 97 -5.22 -10.89 2.42
N LEU A 98 -4.36 -10.05 3.00
CA LEU A 98 -2.90 -10.10 2.86
C LEU A 98 -2.28 -10.55 4.17
N THR A 99 -1.24 -11.36 4.08
CA THR A 99 -0.42 -11.77 5.23
C THR A 99 0.97 -11.15 5.12
N PHE A 100 1.53 -10.70 6.24
CA PHE A 100 2.87 -10.13 6.32
C PHE A 100 3.47 -10.35 7.71
N VAL A 101 4.79 -10.18 7.82
CA VAL A 101 5.54 -10.31 9.06
C VAL A 101 6.01 -8.92 9.52
N GLU A 102 5.82 -8.63 10.80
CA GLU A 102 6.40 -7.48 11.48
C GLU A 102 7.05 -7.96 12.78
N CYS A 103 8.37 -7.78 12.90
CA CYS A 103 9.17 -8.21 14.04
C CYS A 103 9.00 -9.71 14.40
N GLY A 104 8.93 -10.58 13.40
CA GLY A 104 8.71 -12.03 13.60
C GLY A 104 7.26 -12.44 13.90
N ILE A 105 6.32 -11.49 14.02
CA ILE A 105 4.90 -11.78 14.21
C ILE A 105 4.18 -11.72 12.86
N THR A 106 3.38 -12.74 12.57
CA THR A 106 2.54 -12.79 11.37
C THR A 106 1.22 -12.04 11.61
N PHE A 107 0.90 -11.12 10.70
CA PHE A 107 -0.32 -10.33 10.71
C PHE A 107 -1.12 -10.53 9.43
N GLU A 108 -2.43 -10.33 9.54
CA GLU A 108 -3.35 -10.27 8.41
C GLU A 108 -3.91 -8.85 8.25
N CYS A 109 -4.11 -8.41 7.00
CA CYS A 109 -4.79 -7.17 6.70
C CYS A 109 -5.71 -7.29 5.49
N ASP A 110 -6.87 -6.64 5.53
CA ASP A 110 -7.75 -6.46 4.37
C ASP A 110 -7.55 -5.01 3.87
N PRO A 111 -6.82 -4.81 2.76
CA PRO A 111 -6.53 -3.46 2.27
C PRO A 111 -7.77 -2.72 1.74
N ILE A 112 -8.80 -3.45 1.29
CA ILE A 112 -9.97 -2.87 0.64
C ILE A 112 -11.03 -2.47 1.68
N ARG A 113 -11.27 -3.33 2.68
CA ARG A 113 -12.28 -3.09 3.72
C ARG A 113 -11.71 -2.48 4.99
N GLY A 114 -10.41 -2.64 5.23
CA GLY A 114 -9.71 -2.13 6.41
C GLY A 114 -9.54 -0.61 6.41
N GLN A 115 -9.23 -0.06 7.58
CA GLN A 115 -8.89 1.36 7.69
C GLN A 115 -7.48 1.64 7.15
N LYS A 116 -7.23 2.90 6.74
CA LYS A 116 -5.98 3.36 6.12
C LYS A 116 -5.68 2.62 4.80
N THR A 117 -4.75 1.69 4.82
CA THR A 117 -4.27 0.82 3.73
C THR A 117 -4.51 -0.66 4.05
N GLY A 118 -5.25 -0.94 5.12
CA GLY A 118 -5.50 -2.27 5.65
C GLY A 118 -4.93 -2.48 7.06
N PHE A 119 -3.88 -1.74 7.44
CA PHE A 119 -3.22 -1.90 8.74
C PHE A 119 -2.56 -0.61 9.26
N PHE A 120 -2.41 -0.48 10.58
CA PHE A 120 -1.74 0.64 11.24
C PHE A 120 -0.24 0.37 11.41
N LEU A 121 0.53 0.48 10.32
CA LEU A 121 1.99 0.28 10.35
C LEU A 121 2.73 1.31 11.21
N ASP A 122 2.15 2.50 11.40
CA ASP A 122 2.66 3.57 12.26
C ASP A 122 2.67 3.21 13.76
N GLN A 123 1.95 2.17 14.17
CA GLN A 123 1.85 1.74 15.56
C GLN A 123 2.86 0.64 15.93
N ARG A 124 3.85 0.34 15.06
CA ARG A 124 4.84 -0.73 15.28
C ARG A 124 5.58 -0.60 16.60
N GLU A 125 6.14 0.57 16.88
CA GLU A 125 6.92 0.78 18.11
C GLU A 125 6.07 0.59 19.36
N ASN A 126 4.79 0.98 19.30
CA ASN A 126 3.85 0.78 20.40
C ASN A 126 3.51 -0.71 20.57
N ARG A 127 3.33 -1.47 19.48
CA ARG A 127 3.14 -2.93 19.55
C ARG A 127 4.34 -3.63 20.18
N MET A 128 5.56 -3.29 19.78
CA MET A 128 6.79 -3.85 20.38
C MET A 128 6.91 -3.57 21.88
N ARG A 129 6.37 -2.44 22.37
CA ARG A 129 6.40 -2.10 23.80
C ARG A 129 5.41 -2.90 24.65
N VAL A 130 4.33 -3.40 24.05
CA VAL A 130 3.29 -4.17 24.76
C VAL A 130 3.59 -5.67 24.77
N GLU A 131 4.44 -6.15 23.86
CA GLU A 131 4.87 -7.57 23.83
C GLU A 131 5.80 -7.96 24.99
N LYS A 132 6.48 -6.99 25.61
CA LYS A 132 7.31 -7.20 26.81
C LYS A 132 6.51 -7.11 28.09
#